data_AF-A0A561F0K7-F1
#
_entry.id   AF-A0A561F0K7-F1
#
_cell.length_a   1.000
_cell.length_b   1.000
_cell.length_c   1.000
_cell.angle_alpha   90.00
_cell.angle_beta   90.00
_cell.angle_gamma   90.00
#
_symmetry.space_group_name_H-M   'P 1'
#
loop_
_entity.id
_entity.type
_entity.pdbx_description
1 polymer ?
#
loop_
_entity_poly.entity_id
_entity_poly.type
_entity_poly.pdbx_seq_one_letter_code
_entity_poly.pdbx_strand_id
1 'polypeptide(L)'
;MIKAHSRGLGLRAASACAAAAMLAVGLGAATPAVAQDRGHGGHGRGEYTVAVALVEQPPVFGDPNSMKPGDVLLFEEPAVDPGDGHQIGDSLTRVQLLEGGSYLLDCTVRLADGNLVFSGGEEFAHMEHSTFAVTGGTERFSGAHGQVDITLTTINGAASDLLTFHLRR
;
A
#
# COMPACT_ATOMS: atom_id res chain seq x y z
N MET A 1 24.66 9.42 -39.75
CA MET A 1 23.83 8.22 -40.01
C MET A 1 24.36 7.08 -39.15
N ILE A 2 23.66 6.73 -38.07
CA ILE A 2 23.98 5.55 -37.25
C ILE A 2 22.72 4.68 -37.23
N LYS A 3 22.86 3.44 -37.66
CA LYS A 3 21.79 2.47 -37.91
C LYS A 3 21.72 1.53 -36.69
N ALA A 4 20.80 1.78 -35.77
CA ALA A 4 20.59 0.90 -34.61
C ALA A 4 19.69 -0.28 -35.02
N HIS A 5 20.20 -1.49 -34.84
CA HIS A 5 19.48 -2.75 -35.05
C HIS A 5 18.42 -2.93 -33.97
N SER A 6 17.15 -2.93 -34.37
CA SER A 6 16.02 -3.37 -33.57
C SER A 6 16.06 -4.89 -33.43
N ARG A 7 16.56 -5.40 -32.29
CA ARG A 7 16.30 -6.78 -31.88
C ARG A 7 15.08 -6.77 -30.97
N GLY A 8 13.97 -7.29 -31.51
CA GLY A 8 12.73 -7.49 -30.81
C GLY A 8 12.92 -8.42 -29.63
N LEU A 9 12.74 -7.87 -28.43
CA LEU A 9 12.47 -8.63 -27.23
C LEU A 9 10.99 -8.40 -26.95
N GLY A 10 10.16 -9.38 -27.30
CA GLY A 10 8.74 -9.41 -26.96
C GLY A 10 8.60 -9.53 -25.45
N LEU A 11 8.71 -8.40 -24.75
CA LEU A 11 8.51 -8.30 -23.32
C LEU A 11 7.00 -8.27 -23.09
N ARG A 12 6.47 -9.38 -22.59
CA ARG A 12 5.10 -9.49 -22.09
C ARG A 12 4.86 -8.32 -21.15
N ALA A 13 3.87 -7.50 -21.47
CA ALA A 13 3.49 -6.30 -20.73
C ALA A 13 3.36 -6.64 -19.24
N ALA A 14 4.24 -6.06 -18.43
CA ALA A 14 4.10 -6.06 -16.99
C ALA A 14 2.88 -5.18 -16.69
N SER A 15 1.78 -5.84 -16.34
CA SER A 15 0.57 -5.20 -15.85
C SER A 15 0.90 -4.58 -14.50
N ALA A 16 0.85 -3.26 -14.37
CA ALA A 16 1.24 -2.55 -13.13
C ALA A 16 0.32 -2.84 -11.94
N CYS A 17 -0.80 -3.54 -12.14
CA CYS A 17 -1.46 -4.38 -11.14
C CYS A 17 -2.36 -5.37 -11.90
N ALA A 18 -1.79 -6.51 -12.31
CA ALA A 18 -2.59 -7.71 -12.53
C ALA A 18 -1.84 -8.91 -12.00
N ALA A 19 -1.90 -9.09 -10.68
CA ALA A 19 -1.77 -10.42 -10.13
C ALA A 19 -2.99 -11.24 -10.58
N ALA A 20 -2.69 -12.33 -11.26
CA ALA A 20 -3.64 -13.27 -11.81
C ALA A 20 -4.59 -13.80 -10.73
N ALA A 21 -5.87 -13.93 -11.09
CA ALA A 21 -6.76 -14.87 -10.43
C ALA A 21 -6.15 -16.28 -10.50
N MET A 22 -5.72 -16.83 -9.36
CA MET A 22 -5.39 -18.26 -9.22
C MET A 22 -5.96 -18.82 -7.91
N LEU A 23 -6.40 -20.07 -8.02
CA LEU A 23 -7.35 -20.76 -7.15
C LEU A 23 -6.88 -20.93 -5.70
N ALA A 24 -7.86 -20.77 -4.80
CA ALA A 24 -7.82 -21.19 -3.41
C ALA A 24 -7.64 -22.72 -3.26
N VAL A 25 -6.73 -23.15 -2.38
CA VAL A 25 -6.87 -24.28 -1.43
C VAL A 25 -5.86 -24.10 -0.30
N GLY A 26 -6.29 -24.17 0.97
CA GLY A 26 -5.43 -24.68 2.05
C GLY A 26 -5.50 -23.98 3.40
N LEU A 27 -6.32 -24.55 4.29
CA LEU A 27 -6.47 -24.31 5.74
C LEU A 27 -5.18 -23.96 6.51
N GLY A 28 -5.22 -22.85 7.25
CA GLY A 28 -4.29 -22.55 8.34
C GLY A 28 -5.04 -21.91 9.51
N ALA A 29 -4.98 -22.51 10.69
CA ALA A 29 -5.67 -22.02 11.89
C ALA A 29 -5.05 -20.69 12.38
N ALA A 30 -5.85 -19.62 12.40
CA ALA A 30 -5.46 -18.36 13.03
C ALA A 30 -5.60 -18.49 14.56
N THR A 31 -4.51 -18.21 15.28
CA THR A 31 -4.58 -17.89 16.72
C THR A 31 -4.93 -16.42 16.85
N PRO A 32 -5.91 -16.03 17.69
CA PRO A 32 -6.21 -14.61 17.89
C PRO A 32 -5.03 -13.95 18.60
N ALA A 33 -4.39 -12.98 17.95
CA ALA A 33 -3.43 -12.10 18.60
C ALA A 33 -4.21 -11.15 19.51
N VAL A 34 -4.15 -11.41 20.81
CA VAL A 34 -4.68 -10.52 21.85
C VAL A 34 -3.81 -9.26 21.89
N ALA A 35 -4.44 -8.08 21.77
CA ALA A 35 -3.78 -6.82 22.08
C ALA A 35 -3.23 -6.86 23.51
N GLN A 36 -1.90 -6.92 23.67
CA GLN A 36 -1.26 -6.73 24.96
C GLN A 36 -1.07 -5.23 25.19
N ASP A 37 -2.01 -4.63 25.91
CA ASP A 37 -1.73 -3.37 26.61
C ASP A 37 -0.88 -3.68 27.85
N ARG A 38 0.41 -3.33 27.76
CA ARG A 38 1.30 -3.20 28.92
C ARG A 38 2.04 -1.89 28.81
N GLY A 39 1.52 -0.86 29.48
CA GLY A 39 2.25 0.40 29.63
C GLY A 39 1.71 1.31 30.72
N HIS A 40 2.00 1.01 31.99
CA HIS A 40 1.92 1.99 33.07
C HIS A 40 3.15 2.91 33.05
N GLY A 41 2.91 4.22 32.94
CA GLY A 41 3.73 5.29 33.53
C GLY A 41 5.02 5.67 32.80
N GLY A 42 4.98 6.74 32.01
CA GLY A 42 6.19 7.45 31.57
C GLY A 42 5.89 8.51 30.51
N HIS A 43 6.36 9.74 30.72
CA HIS A 43 6.32 10.82 29.74
C HIS A 43 7.28 10.56 28.55
N GLY A 44 7.05 9.47 27.81
CA GLY A 44 7.71 9.19 26.54
C GLY A 44 6.84 9.73 25.41
N ARG A 45 7.44 10.51 24.50
CA ARG A 45 6.90 10.72 23.15
C ARG A 45 6.81 9.35 22.48
N GLY A 46 5.66 8.70 22.65
CA GLY A 46 5.50 7.26 22.44
C GLY A 46 5.44 6.93 20.96
N GLU A 47 6.33 6.03 20.54
CA GLU A 47 6.15 5.31 19.28
C GLU A 47 4.93 4.39 19.41
N TYR A 48 4.14 4.26 18.34
CA TYR A 48 3.00 3.34 18.30
C TYR A 48 2.76 2.82 16.88
N THR A 49 2.10 1.67 16.79
CA THR A 49 1.82 1.01 15.51
C THR A 49 0.33 1.07 15.18
N VAL A 50 0.01 1.24 13.90
CA VAL A 50 -1.34 1.11 13.36
C VAL A 50 -1.28 0.16 12.18
N ALA A 51 -2.20 -0.81 12.11
CA ALA A 51 -2.29 -1.74 11.00
C ALA A 51 -3.64 -1.59 10.29
N VAL A 52 -3.61 -1.54 8.96
CA VAL A 52 -4.78 -1.42 8.09
C VAL A 52 -4.49 -2.26 6.84
N ALA A 53 -5.47 -2.97 6.31
CA ALA A 53 -5.34 -3.60 4.99
C ALA A 53 -6.15 -2.82 3.95
N LEU A 54 -5.58 -2.57 2.77
CA LEU A 54 -6.28 -2.01 1.62
C LEU A 54 -6.68 -3.16 0.70
N VAL A 55 -7.97 -3.31 0.42
CA VAL A 55 -8.46 -4.36 -0.48
C VAL A 55 -8.26 -3.90 -1.91
N GLU A 56 -7.45 -4.62 -2.68
CA GLU A 56 -7.06 -4.23 -4.03
C GLU A 56 -8.27 -3.99 -4.95
N GLN A 57 -8.24 -2.88 -5.68
CA GLN A 57 -9.22 -2.54 -6.71
C GLN A 57 -8.50 -2.09 -8.00
N PRO A 58 -9.13 -2.24 -9.19
CA PRO A 58 -8.62 -1.59 -10.38
C PRO A 58 -8.62 -0.05 -10.19
N PRO A 59 -7.71 0.67 -10.87
CA PRO A 59 -7.68 2.12 -10.76
C PRO A 59 -8.98 2.74 -11.28
N VAL A 60 -9.48 3.74 -10.57
CA VAL A 60 -10.64 4.54 -10.97
C VAL A 60 -10.31 5.57 -12.06
N PHE A 61 -9.02 5.83 -12.28
CA PHE A 61 -8.50 6.70 -13.33
C PHE A 61 -7.15 6.21 -13.84
N GLY A 62 -6.90 6.39 -15.14
CA GLY A 62 -5.68 5.96 -15.82
C GLY A 62 -5.82 4.61 -16.51
N ASP A 63 -4.81 4.21 -17.30
CA ASP A 63 -4.79 2.92 -17.97
C ASP A 63 -3.85 1.96 -17.22
N PRO A 64 -4.37 0.92 -16.52
CA PRO A 64 -3.53 -0.02 -15.77
C PRO A 64 -2.61 -0.88 -16.65
N ASN A 65 -2.83 -0.88 -17.97
CA ASN A 65 -1.99 -1.60 -18.93
C ASN A 65 -0.90 -0.72 -19.54
N SER A 66 -0.90 0.58 -19.25
CA SER A 66 0.13 1.50 -19.72
C SER A 66 1.23 1.63 -18.69
N MET A 67 2.48 1.52 -19.17
CA MET A 67 3.70 1.67 -18.36
C MET A 67 4.53 2.88 -18.81
N LYS A 68 3.90 3.90 -19.38
CA LYS A 68 4.64 5.03 -19.94
C LYS A 68 5.02 6.00 -18.81
N PRO A 69 6.25 6.52 -18.81
CA PRO A 69 6.62 7.59 -17.90
C PRO A 69 5.65 8.77 -18.01
N GLY A 70 5.20 9.28 -16.86
CA GLY A 70 4.23 10.36 -16.76
C GLY A 70 2.77 9.89 -16.69
N ASP A 71 2.48 8.61 -16.96
CA ASP A 71 1.15 8.06 -16.72
C ASP A 71 0.80 8.13 -15.24
N VAL A 72 -0.47 8.40 -14.95
CA VAL A 72 -1.00 8.52 -13.59
C VAL A 72 -2.14 7.54 -13.42
N LEU A 73 -2.09 6.78 -12.33
CA LEU A 73 -3.17 5.93 -11.86
C LEU A 73 -3.74 6.51 -10.56
N LEU A 74 -5.06 6.49 -10.42
CA LEU A 74 -5.73 6.78 -9.15
C LEU A 74 -6.49 5.55 -8.69
N PHE A 75 -6.35 5.21 -7.41
CA PHE A 75 -7.01 4.09 -6.77
C PHE A 75 -7.87 4.61 -5.61
N GLU A 76 -9.07 4.03 -5.49
CA GLU A 76 -9.94 4.17 -4.33
C GLU A 76 -10.19 2.76 -3.79
N GLU A 77 -9.67 2.48 -2.59
CA GLU A 77 -9.62 1.11 -2.06
C GLU A 77 -10.25 1.05 -0.67
N PRO A 78 -11.10 0.04 -0.38
CA PRO A 78 -11.61 -0.17 0.97
C PRO A 78 -10.47 -0.43 1.95
N ALA A 79 -10.48 0.28 3.08
CA ALA A 79 -9.58 0.01 4.19
C ALA A 79 -10.32 -0.89 5.19
N VAL A 80 -9.76 -2.06 5.46
CA VAL A 80 -10.34 -3.08 6.34
C VAL A 80 -9.41 -3.37 7.52
N ASP A 81 -10.00 -3.81 8.63
CA ASP A 81 -9.25 -4.34 9.76
C ASP A 81 -8.61 -5.67 9.34
N PRO A 82 -7.28 -5.83 9.48
CA PRO A 82 -6.60 -7.04 9.05
C PRO A 82 -6.95 -8.29 9.89
N GLY A 83 -7.57 -8.13 11.06
CA GLY A 83 -7.93 -9.23 11.96
C GLY A 83 -9.20 -9.99 11.56
N ASP A 84 -10.19 -9.30 10.97
CA ASP A 84 -11.48 -9.90 10.60
C ASP A 84 -12.02 -9.43 9.23
N GLY A 85 -11.37 -8.46 8.59
CA GLY A 85 -11.74 -7.88 7.31
C GLY A 85 -12.97 -6.97 7.33
N HIS A 86 -13.42 -6.49 8.50
CA HIS A 86 -14.46 -5.48 8.56
C HIS A 86 -13.93 -4.14 8.02
N GLN A 87 -14.76 -3.41 7.26
CA GLN A 87 -14.34 -2.11 6.73
C GLN A 87 -14.26 -1.06 7.85
N ILE A 88 -13.10 -0.39 7.94
CA ILE A 88 -12.78 0.66 8.92
C ILE A 88 -12.53 2.02 8.26
N GLY A 89 -12.57 2.08 6.94
CA GLY A 89 -12.36 3.30 6.18
C GLY A 89 -12.19 3.03 4.69
N ASP A 90 -11.42 3.88 4.05
CA ASP A 90 -10.99 3.75 2.66
C ASP A 90 -9.62 4.43 2.45
N SER A 91 -9.11 4.38 1.22
CA SER A 91 -7.92 5.11 0.83
C SER A 91 -8.10 5.79 -0.52
N LEU A 92 -7.30 6.83 -0.74
CA LEU A 92 -7.08 7.44 -2.05
C LEU A 92 -5.59 7.44 -2.33
N THR A 93 -5.19 6.70 -3.36
CA THR A 93 -3.78 6.57 -3.76
C THR A 93 -3.60 7.11 -5.17
N ARG A 94 -2.61 7.98 -5.35
CA ARG A 94 -2.11 8.36 -6.67
C ARG A 94 -0.77 7.70 -6.90
N VAL A 95 -0.61 7.08 -8.06
CA VAL A 95 0.67 6.54 -8.54
C VAL A 95 1.04 7.26 -9.84
N GLN A 96 2.28 7.75 -9.92
CA GLN A 96 2.85 8.31 -11.14
C GLN A 96 3.98 7.39 -11.62
N LEU A 97 3.87 6.91 -12.85
CA LEU A 97 4.88 6.05 -13.46
C LEU A 97 6.07 6.88 -13.92
N LEU A 98 7.28 6.38 -13.67
CA LEU A 98 8.53 7.00 -14.07
C LEU A 98 9.30 6.10 -15.05
N GLU A 99 10.39 6.64 -15.59
CA GLU A 99 11.32 5.86 -16.41
C GLU A 99 11.97 4.73 -15.60
N GLY A 100 12.37 3.67 -16.31
CA GLY A 100 13.09 2.55 -15.71
C GLY A 100 12.24 1.60 -14.86
N GLY A 101 10.91 1.73 -14.86
CA GLY A 101 10.03 0.89 -14.04
C GLY A 101 10.00 1.31 -12.57
N SER A 102 10.26 2.59 -12.31
CA SER A 102 10.05 3.21 -11.00
C SER A 102 8.71 3.96 -10.98
N TYR A 103 8.24 4.29 -9.78
CA TYR A 103 7.02 5.06 -9.59
C TYR A 103 7.14 5.98 -8.37
N LEU A 104 6.33 7.02 -8.35
CA LEU A 104 6.04 7.82 -7.16
C LEU A 104 4.62 7.52 -6.71
N LEU A 105 4.39 7.58 -5.40
CA LEU A 105 3.05 7.52 -4.85
C LEU A 105 2.83 8.55 -3.74
N ASP A 106 1.57 8.95 -3.62
CA ASP A 106 1.02 9.56 -2.43
C ASP A 106 -0.31 8.90 -2.10
N CYS A 107 -0.51 8.56 -0.83
CA CYS A 107 -1.69 7.87 -0.36
C CYS A 107 -2.23 8.56 0.89
N THR A 108 -3.55 8.71 0.95
CA THR A 108 -4.28 9.07 2.16
C THR A 108 -5.19 7.92 2.55
N VAL A 109 -4.93 7.33 3.72
CA VAL A 109 -5.85 6.37 4.36
C VAL A 109 -6.80 7.16 5.27
N ARG A 110 -8.10 7.08 5.00
CA ARG A 110 -9.15 7.79 5.74
C ARG A 110 -9.84 6.82 6.68
N LEU A 111 -9.71 7.04 7.98
CA LEU A 111 -10.33 6.25 9.04
C LEU A 111 -11.36 7.10 9.81
N ALA A 112 -12.20 6.45 10.61
CA ALA A 112 -13.27 7.13 11.36
C ALA A 112 -12.78 8.25 12.29
N ASP A 113 -11.53 8.18 12.74
CA ASP A 113 -10.94 9.05 13.75
C ASP A 113 -9.66 9.75 13.26
N GLY A 114 -9.51 9.85 11.94
CA GLY A 114 -8.50 10.69 11.28
C GLY A 114 -7.92 10.09 10.01
N ASN A 115 -7.06 10.86 9.37
CA ASN A 115 -6.34 10.43 8.18
C ASN A 115 -4.88 10.14 8.51
N LEU A 116 -4.30 9.18 7.81
CA LEU A 116 -2.85 8.97 7.70
C LEU A 116 -2.42 9.25 6.27
N VAL A 117 -1.34 9.99 6.10
CA VAL A 117 -0.81 10.38 4.79
C VAL A 117 0.62 9.88 4.67
N PHE A 118 0.93 9.20 3.58
CA PHE A 118 2.28 8.75 3.27
C PHE A 118 2.62 8.94 1.79
N SER A 119 3.91 9.03 1.50
CA SER A 119 4.42 9.22 0.14
C SER A 119 5.84 8.69 0.00
N GLY A 120 6.20 8.34 -1.23
CA GLY A 120 7.57 8.05 -1.62
C GLY A 120 7.64 7.54 -3.05
N GLY A 121 8.72 6.84 -3.37
CA GLY A 121 8.90 6.20 -4.66
C GLY A 121 9.73 4.94 -4.53
N GLU A 122 9.48 4.00 -5.44
CA GLU A 122 10.10 2.68 -5.43
C GLU A 122 10.16 2.11 -6.86
N GLU A 123 10.89 1.03 -7.05
CA GLU A 123 10.86 0.23 -8.28
C GLU A 123 9.76 -0.83 -8.20
N PHE A 124 9.05 -1.08 -9.32
CA PHE A 124 8.06 -2.17 -9.38
C PHE A 124 8.67 -3.55 -9.07
N ALA A 125 9.98 -3.70 -9.28
CA ALA A 125 10.71 -4.91 -8.93
C ALA A 125 10.80 -5.18 -7.41
N HIS A 126 10.54 -4.17 -6.57
CA HIS A 126 10.60 -4.26 -5.10
C HIS A 126 9.23 -4.12 -4.44
N MET A 127 8.14 -4.19 -5.20
CA MET A 127 6.79 -3.93 -4.69
C MET A 127 6.30 -4.96 -3.66
N GLU A 128 6.86 -6.17 -3.62
CA GLU A 128 6.48 -7.20 -2.65
C GLU A 128 6.71 -6.75 -1.19
N HIS A 129 7.70 -5.87 -0.97
CA HIS A 129 8.00 -5.26 0.32
C HIS A 129 8.50 -3.83 0.09
N SER A 130 7.64 -2.85 0.35
CA SER A 130 7.99 -1.44 0.18
C SER A 130 7.79 -0.66 1.48
N THR A 131 8.66 0.32 1.72
CA THR A 131 8.57 1.21 2.88
C THR A 131 8.49 2.66 2.41
N PHE A 132 7.50 3.40 2.92
CA PHE A 132 7.29 4.80 2.56
C PHE A 132 7.29 5.70 3.78
N ALA A 133 7.57 6.98 3.57
CA ALA A 133 7.54 7.96 4.65
C ALA A 133 6.09 8.34 4.98
N VAL A 134 5.73 8.27 6.26
CA VAL A 134 4.49 8.88 6.75
C VAL A 134 4.72 10.37 6.89
N THR A 135 4.03 11.15 6.06
CA THR A 135 4.22 12.59 5.91
C THR A 135 3.22 13.40 6.72
N GLY A 136 2.21 12.78 7.32
CA GLY A 136 1.29 13.48 8.21
C GLY A 136 0.06 12.67 8.60
N GLY A 137 -0.83 13.35 9.31
CA GLY A 137 -2.15 12.86 9.64
C GLY A 137 -3.04 13.94 10.24
N THR A 138 -4.32 13.62 10.42
CA THR A 138 -5.33 14.50 11.03
C THR A 138 -5.94 13.87 12.28
N GLU A 139 -6.66 14.66 13.08
CA GLU A 139 -7.38 14.19 14.27
C GLU A 139 -6.51 13.35 15.23
N ARG A 140 -6.84 12.07 15.50
CA ARG A 140 -6.02 11.22 16.38
C ARG A 140 -4.58 11.05 15.89
N PHE A 141 -4.35 11.28 14.59
CA PHE A 141 -3.06 11.18 13.92
C PHE A 141 -2.42 12.55 13.65
N SER A 142 -2.95 13.63 14.24
CA SER A 142 -2.33 14.95 14.12
C SER A 142 -0.88 14.92 14.60
N GLY A 143 0.04 15.43 13.78
CA GLY A 143 1.48 15.44 14.03
C GLY A 143 2.19 14.09 13.84
N ALA A 144 1.46 13.05 13.41
CA ALA A 144 2.05 11.74 13.13
C ALA A 144 3.08 11.83 11.99
N HIS A 145 4.24 11.21 12.22
CA HIS A 145 5.30 11.02 11.25
C HIS A 145 6.00 9.69 11.52
N GLY A 146 6.75 9.19 10.55
CA GLY A 146 7.43 7.90 10.67
C GLY A 146 7.48 7.19 9.32
N GLN A 147 7.21 5.89 9.33
CA GLN A 147 7.20 5.07 8.12
C GLN A 147 5.99 4.14 8.07
N VAL A 148 5.64 3.68 6.88
CA VAL A 148 4.69 2.61 6.64
C VAL A 148 5.37 1.52 5.85
N ASP A 149 5.27 0.28 6.33
CA ASP A 149 5.68 -0.90 5.59
C ASP A 149 4.45 -1.49 4.89
N ILE A 150 4.59 -1.82 3.62
CA ILE A 150 3.54 -2.44 2.80
C ILE A 150 3.97 -3.87 2.48
N THR A 151 3.06 -4.82 2.69
CA THR A 151 3.27 -6.23 2.36
C THR A 151 2.01 -6.80 1.73
N LEU A 152 2.18 -7.48 0.59
CA LEU A 152 1.08 -8.16 -0.10
C LEU A 152 0.51 -9.27 0.80
N THR A 153 -0.81 -9.35 0.91
CA THR A 153 -1.52 -10.32 1.74
C THR A 153 -2.86 -10.72 1.11
N THR A 154 -3.66 -11.49 1.85
CA THR A 154 -5.03 -11.83 1.48
C THR A 154 -5.94 -11.69 2.69
N ILE A 155 -6.97 -10.86 2.60
CA ILE A 155 -7.98 -10.68 3.65
C ILE A 155 -9.31 -11.24 3.15
N ASN A 156 -9.89 -12.21 3.87
CA ASN A 156 -11.16 -12.86 3.51
C ASN A 156 -11.22 -13.38 2.05
N GLY A 157 -10.07 -13.81 1.51
CA GLY A 157 -9.94 -14.34 0.15
C GLY A 157 -9.74 -13.29 -0.96
N ALA A 158 -9.68 -12.00 -0.62
CA ALA A 158 -9.34 -10.92 -1.54
C ALA A 158 -7.85 -10.54 -1.42
N ALA A 159 -7.19 -10.26 -2.55
CA ALA A 159 -5.85 -9.68 -2.55
C ALA A 159 -5.88 -8.32 -1.86
N SER A 160 -4.85 -8.03 -1.06
CA SER A 160 -4.83 -6.82 -0.23
C SER A 160 -3.40 -6.41 0.09
N ASP A 161 -3.20 -5.11 0.30
CA ASP A 161 -1.97 -4.54 0.83
C ASP A 161 -2.09 -4.35 2.34
N LEU A 162 -1.25 -5.02 3.13
CA LEU A 162 -1.14 -4.78 4.56
C LEU A 162 -0.21 -3.59 4.81
N LEU A 163 -0.78 -2.49 5.30
CA LEU A 163 -0.06 -1.30 5.72
C LEU A 163 0.19 -1.36 7.22
N THR A 164 1.47 -1.43 7.61
CA THR A 164 1.90 -1.34 9.00
C THR A 164 2.60 -0.01 9.23
N PHE A 165 1.88 0.92 9.86
CA PHE A 165 2.39 2.25 10.19
C PHE A 165 3.17 2.20 11.51
N HIS A 166 4.41 2.70 11.49
CA HIS A 166 5.24 2.90 12.68
C HIS A 166 5.37 4.40 12.94
N LEU A 167 4.61 4.90 13.92
CA LEU A 167 4.32 6.32 14.10
C LEU A 167 5.00 6.91 15.33
N ARG A 168 5.33 8.20 15.23
CA ARG A 168 5.87 9.07 16.28
C ARG A 168 5.08 10.37 16.35
N ARG A 169 5.09 11.03 17.51
CA ARG A 169 4.48 12.35 17.78
C ARG A 169 5.48 13.35 18.36
#